data_AF-A0A1X1L195-F1
#
_entry.id   AF-A0A1X1L195-F1
#
_cell.length_a   1.000
_cell.length_b   1.000
_cell.length_c   1.000
_cell.angle_alpha   90.00
_cell.angle_beta   90.00
_cell.angle_gamma   90.00
#
_symmetry.space_group_name_H-M   'P 1'
#
loop_
_entity.id
_entity.type
_entity.pdbx_description
1 polymer ?
#
loop_
_entity_poly.entity_id
_entity_poly.type
_entity_poly.pdbx_seq_one_letter_code
_entity_poly.pdbx_strand_id
1 'polypeptide(L)' 'MLLKLYFVYNGHCKFFLGDFNNVDELIERMKDHQWSFSGITRPKFKKHIGKDDVRFDYGAVDCYYLATK' A
#
# COMPACT_ATOMS: atom_id res chain seq x y z
N MET A 1 -15.36 9.40 2.22
CA MET A 1 -14.51 8.86 3.30
C MET A 1 -13.09 9.04 2.83
N LEU A 2 -12.24 9.74 3.59
CA LEU A 2 -10.87 10.04 3.15
C LEU A 2 -9.99 8.85 3.51
N LEU A 3 -9.44 8.17 2.50
CA LEU A 3 -8.54 7.03 2.68
C LEU A 3 -7.10 7.50 2.60
N LYS A 4 -6.25 7.09 3.54
CA LYS A 4 -4.82 7.40 3.53
C LYS A 4 -4.04 6.19 3.06
N LEU A 5 -3.08 6.40 2.16
CA LEU A 5 -2.17 5.34 1.73
C LEU A 5 -0.77 5.61 2.25
N TYR A 6 -0.18 4.59 2.86
CA TYR A 6 1.22 4.57 3.27
C TYR A 6 1.94 3.39 2.62
N PHE A 7 3.21 3.60 2.27
CA PHE A 7 4.16 2.51 2.07
C PHE A 7 4.96 2.32 3.36
N VAL A 8 4.88 1.13 3.95
CA VAL A 8 5.66 0.75 5.13
C VAL A 8 6.88 -0.03 4.67
N TYR A 9 8.05 0.31 5.19
CA TYR A 9 9.30 -0.41 4.96
C TYR A 9 10.06 -0.62 6.26
N ASN A 10 10.91 -1.65 6.30
CA ASN A 10 11.61 -2.11 7.49
C ASN A 10 10.64 -2.39 8.67
N GLY A 11 9.38 -2.71 8.38
CA GLY A 11 8.34 -3.04 9.36
C GLY A 11 7.79 -1.87 10.19
N HIS A 12 8.34 -0.66 10.08
CA HIS A 12 7.93 0.46 10.93
C HIS A 12 7.99 1.85 10.27
N CYS A 13 8.90 2.07 9.32
CA CYS A 13 9.00 3.36 8.64
C CYS A 13 7.82 3.55 7.69
N LYS A 14 7.13 4.70 7.80
CA LYS A 14 5.96 5.03 6.96
C LYS A 14 6.31 6.14 5.99
N PHE A 15 6.10 5.89 4.70
CA PHE A 15 6.14 6.89 3.65
C PHE A 15 4.71 7.18 3.18
N PHE A 16 4.30 8.44 3.21
CA PHE A 16 2.93 8.84 2.85
C PHE A 16 2.79 8.96 1.33
N LEU A 17 1.77 8.32 0.76
CA LEU A 17 1.53 8.28 -0.69
C LEU A 17 0.35 9.14 -1.14
N GLY A 18 -0.53 9.54 -0.22
CA GLY A 18 -1.63 10.46 -0.49
C GLY A 18 -2.91 10.16 0.29
N ASP A 19 -3.87 11.08 0.14
CA ASP A 19 -5.25 10.95 0.55
C ASP A 19 -6.14 10.69 -0.69
N PHE A 20 -7.14 9.82 -0.56
CA PHE A 20 -7.99 9.38 -1.67
C PHE A 20 -9.46 9.42 -1.28
N ASN A 21 -10.32 9.79 -2.23
CA ASN A 21 -11.77 9.79 -2.02
C ASN A 21 -12.43 8.47 -2.39
N ASN A 22 -11.73 7.63 -3.16
CA ASN A 22 -12.20 6.31 -3.58
C ASN A 22 -11.05 5.29 -3.56
N VAL A 23 -11.43 4.01 -3.63
CA VAL A 23 -10.48 2.88 -3.55
C VAL A 23 -9.71 2.71 -4.85
N ASP A 24 -10.29 3.03 -6.00
CA ASP A 24 -9.66 2.80 -7.31
C ASP A 24 -8.42 3.67 -7.48
N GLU A 25 -8.51 4.97 -7.20
CA GLU A 25 -7.37 5.91 -7.21
C GLU A 25 -6.27 5.48 -6.24
N LEU A 26 -6.64 4.99 -5.05
CA LEU A 26 -5.69 4.47 -4.06
C LEU A 26 -4.93 3.26 -4.62
N ILE A 27 -5.65 2.32 -5.25
CA ILE A 27 -5.05 1.12 -5.85
C ILE A 27 -4.17 1.47 -7.05
N GLU A 28 -4.57 2.45 -7.87
CA GLU A 28 -3.73 2.97 -8.95
C GLU A 28 -2.43 3.56 -8.41
N ARG A 29 -2.50 4.42 -7.39
CA ARG A 29 -1.31 5.00 -6.76
C ARG A 29 -0.41 3.94 -6.13
N MET A 30 -1.00 2.93 -5.48
CA MET A 30 -0.28 1.79 -4.93
C MET A 30 0.53 1.06 -6.01
N LYS A 31 -0.11 0.73 -7.14
CA LYS A 31 0.52 0.03 -8.27
C LYS A 31 1.59 0.89 -8.95
N ASP A 32 1.33 2.18 -9.13
CA ASP A 32 2.29 3.13 -9.68
C ASP A 32 3.56 3.21 -8.81
N HIS A 33 3.41 3.41 -7.50
CA HIS A 33 4.55 3.39 -6.57
C HIS A 33 5.30 2.04 -6.63
N GLN A 34 4.58 0.93 -6.70
CA GLN A 34 5.20 -0.39 -6.78
C GLN A 34 6.05 -0.50 -8.04
N TRP A 35 5.52 -0.07 -9.18
CA TRP A 35 6.19 -0.12 -10.47
C TRP A 35 7.43 0.77 -10.50
N SER A 36 7.36 1.98 -9.93
CA SER A 36 8.47 2.94 -9.94
C SER A 36 9.61 2.57 -8.98
N PHE A 37 9.31 1.92 -7.85
CA PHE A 37 10.27 1.78 -6.74
C PHE A 37 10.56 0.33 -6.30
N SER A 38 10.06 -0.69 -7.00
CA SER A 38 10.37 -2.09 -6.71
C SER A 38 10.93 -2.81 -7.93
N GLY A 39 11.93 -3.67 -7.71
CA GLY A 39 12.47 -4.57 -8.73
C GLY A 39 11.55 -5.76 -9.07
N ILE A 40 10.43 -5.93 -8.37
CA ILE A 40 9.47 -7.01 -8.63
C ILE A 40 8.57 -6.62 -9.81
N THR A 41 8.82 -7.19 -10.99
CA THR A 41 8.09 -6.86 -12.22
C THR A 41 6.71 -7.52 -12.33
N ARG A 42 6.43 -8.54 -11.52
CA ARG A 42 5.14 -9.27 -11.50
C ARG A 42 4.68 -9.51 -10.05
N PRO A 43 4.32 -8.45 -9.30
CA PRO A 43 3.94 -8.59 -7.90
C PRO A 43 2.68 -9.45 -7.74
N LYS A 44 2.64 -10.24 -6.67
CA LYS A 44 1.42 -10.89 -6.19
C LYS A 44 1.03 -10.23 -4.88
N PHE A 45 -0.05 -9.45 -4.92
CA PHE A 45 -0.53 -8.78 -3.73
C PHE A 45 -1.37 -9.72 -2.88
N LYS A 46 -1.08 -9.76 -1.57
CA LYS A 46 -1.93 -10.42 -0.57
C LYS A 46 -2.59 -9.37 0.30
N LYS A 47 -3.92 -9.38 0.31
CA LYS A 47 -4.74 -8.43 1.08
C LYS A 47 -5.05 -8.97 2.47
N HIS A 48 -4.87 -8.14 3.47
CA HIS A 48 -5.24 -8.36 4.87
C HIS A 48 -6.19 -7.24 5.30
N ILE A 49 -7.38 -7.60 5.77
CA ILE A 49 -8.40 -6.62 6.18
C ILE A 49 -8.42 -6.57 7.71
N GLY A 50 -8.04 -5.41 8.27
CA GLY A 50 -8.19 -5.07 9.67
C GLY A 50 -9.54 -4.40 9.95
N LYS A 51 -9.70 -3.86 11.16
CA LYS A 51 -10.90 -3.13 11.56
C LYS A 51 -10.99 -1.77 10.86
N ASP A 52 -9.90 -1.02 10.91
CA ASP A 52 -9.81 0.38 10.43
C ASP A 52 -8.74 0.56 9.35
N ASP A 53 -8.08 -0.54 8.96
CA ASP A 53 -7.01 -0.58 7.98
C ASP A 53 -7.12 -1.77 7.02
N VAL A 54 -6.47 -1.64 5.87
CA VAL A 54 -6.24 -2.71 4.91
C VAL A 54 -4.76 -2.72 4.55
N ARG A 55 -4.11 -3.85 4.77
CA ARG A 55 -2.70 -4.08 4.44
C ARG A 55 -2.57 -4.90 3.16
N PHE A 56 -1.67 -4.49 2.28
CA PHE A 56 -1.34 -5.18 1.03
C PHE A 56 0.13 -5.55 1.00
N ASP A 57 0.40 -6.84 1.10
CA ASP A 57 1.75 -7.38 1.09
C ASP A 57 2.15 -7.74 -0.33
N TYR A 58 3.40 -7.44 -0.68
CA TYR A 58 4.02 -7.92 -1.91
C TYR A 58 5.54 -8.01 -1.70
N GLY A 59 6.15 -9.13 -2.07
CA GLY A 59 7.57 -9.33 -1.81
C GLY A 59 7.87 -9.62 -0.33
N ALA A 60 8.68 -8.78 0.31
CA ALA A 60 9.12 -8.96 1.70
C ALA A 60 8.02 -8.59 2.70
N VAL A 61 7.87 -9.35 3.78
CA VAL A 61 6.78 -9.19 4.76
C VAL A 61 6.87 -7.88 5.55
N ASP A 62 8.05 -7.29 5.65
CA ASP A 62 8.32 -6.02 6.30
C ASP A 62 8.17 -4.80 5.38
N CYS A 63 7.83 -5.02 4.11
CA CYS A 63 7.53 -3.99 3.11
C CYS A 63 6.10 -4.18 2.57
N TYR A 64 5.19 -3.27 2.91
CA TYR A 64 3.78 -3.42 2.55
C TYR A 64 3.08 -2.08 2.38
N TYR A 65 1.97 -2.07 1.67
CA TYR A 65 1.09 -0.90 1.63
C TYR A 65 0.05 -0.99 2.74
N LEU A 66 -0.23 0.14 3.38
CA LEU A 66 -1.21 0.26 4.43
C LEU A 66 -2.20 1.37 4.06
N ALA A 67 -3.45 0.97 3.80
CA ALA A 67 -4.56 1.89 3.63
C ALA A 67 -5.29 2.04 4.97
N THR A 68 -5.55 3.27 5.42
CA THR A 68 -6.33 3.54 6.64
C THR A 68 -7.50 4.45 6.34
N LYS A 69 -8.57 4.33 7.13
CA LYS A 69 -9.66 5.31 7.16
C LYS A 69 -9.29 6.59 7.91
#